data_AF-A0A537BG71-F1
#
_entry.id   AF-A0A537BG71-F1
#
_cell.length_a   1.000
_cell.length_b   1.000
_cell.length_c   1.000
_cell.angle_alpha   90.00
_cell.angle_beta   90.00
_cell.angle_gamma   90.00
#
_symmetry.space_group_name_H-M   'P 1'
#
loop_
_entity.id
_entity.type
_entity.pdbx_description
1 polymer ?
#
loop_
_entity_poly.entity_id
_entity_poly.type
_entity_poly.pdbx_seq_one_letter_code
_entity_poly.pdbx_strand_id
1 'polypeptide(L)'
;LPFAFTLTARAENFLRGRPDLQDTIRRLQAFEKAGADVLMAPGLPDLAAVRAVCAALSKPVNFMAGIKGRSFSVAELQEAGVRRISLATSLYRAAMSGLLEAAREVNEKGSFGYLERSLTTPELNAFMEN
;
A
#
# COMPACT_ATOMS: atom_id res chain seq x y z
N LEU A 1 13.24 19.28 -14.81
CA LEU A 1 14.34 18.32 -15.01
C LEU A 1 14.47 18.05 -16.50
N PRO A 2 15.65 17.69 -17.04
CA PRO A 2 15.78 17.32 -18.46
C PRO A 2 15.08 15.99 -18.81
N PHE A 3 14.30 15.41 -17.87
CA PHE A 3 13.54 14.17 -17.99
C PHE A 3 12.23 14.27 -17.21
N ALA A 4 11.26 13.41 -17.51
CA ALA A 4 10.00 13.30 -16.78
C ALA A 4 10.23 12.66 -15.39
N PHE A 5 9.85 13.36 -14.33
CA PHE A 5 9.92 12.87 -12.96
C PHE A 5 8.55 12.99 -12.32
N THR A 6 8.00 11.88 -11.84
CA THR A 6 6.66 11.83 -11.23
C THR A 6 6.74 12.13 -9.73
N LEU A 7 6.45 13.37 -9.35
CA LEU A 7 6.40 13.80 -7.96
C LEU A 7 5.09 13.34 -7.30
N THR A 8 5.19 12.51 -6.26
CA THR A 8 4.03 12.13 -5.42
C THR A 8 4.00 12.98 -4.15
N ALA A 9 2.95 13.79 -3.96
CA ALA A 9 2.74 14.53 -2.72
C ALA A 9 1.78 13.80 -1.76
N ARG A 10 2.07 13.86 -0.46
CA ARG A 10 1.39 13.07 0.58
C ARG A 10 0.80 13.94 1.69
N ALA A 11 -0.46 13.69 2.03
CA ALA A 11 -1.11 14.23 3.23
C ALA A 11 -1.17 13.16 4.33
N GLU A 12 -0.41 13.36 5.41
CA GLU A 12 -0.19 12.34 6.45
C GLU A 12 -1.22 12.33 7.59
N ASN A 13 -2.29 13.11 7.45
CA ASN A 13 -3.34 13.35 8.45
C ASN A 13 -3.79 12.07 9.20
N PHE A 14 -4.25 11.06 8.46
CA PHE A 14 -4.76 9.81 9.04
C PHE A 14 -3.69 8.94 9.71
N LEU A 15 -2.42 9.07 9.33
CA LEU A 15 -1.31 8.38 10.01
C LEU A 15 -0.81 9.13 11.25
N ARG A 16 -1.07 10.43 11.34
CA ARG A 16 -0.56 11.32 12.41
C ARG A 16 -1.64 11.77 13.37
N GLY A 17 -2.68 10.95 13.55
CA GLY A 17 -3.73 11.17 14.55
C GLY A 17 -4.66 12.35 14.26
N ARG A 18 -4.78 12.78 13.00
CA ARG A 18 -5.72 13.83 12.56
C ARG A 18 -6.67 13.28 11.50
N PRO A 19 -7.66 12.44 11.86
CA PRO A 19 -8.57 11.80 10.91
C PRO A 19 -9.64 12.77 10.36
N ASP A 20 -9.20 13.87 9.77
CA ASP A 20 -10.03 14.90 9.16
C ASP A 20 -9.92 14.78 7.63
N LEU A 21 -11.01 14.30 7.01
CA LEU A 21 -11.06 14.09 5.57
C LEU A 21 -11.07 15.42 4.79
N GLN A 22 -11.72 16.46 5.31
CA GLN A 22 -11.81 17.75 4.63
C GLN A 22 -10.46 18.47 4.63
N ASP A 23 -9.74 18.47 5.77
CA ASP A 23 -8.37 19.01 5.81
C ASP A 23 -7.42 18.19 4.93
N THR A 24 -7.59 16.87 4.88
CA THR A 24 -6.83 15.99 3.98
C THR A 24 -7.02 16.40 2.52
N ILE A 25 -8.28 16.52 2.06
CA ILE A 25 -8.60 16.94 0.68
C ILE A 25 -8.04 18.33 0.38
N ARG A 26 -8.22 19.29 1.29
CA ARG A 26 -7.71 20.66 1.14
C ARG A 26 -6.19 20.70 0.94
N ARG A 27 -5.44 19.88 1.70
CA ARG A 27 -3.97 19.74 1.54
C ARG A 27 -3.61 19.13 0.19
N LEU A 28 -4.30 18.06 -0.19
CA LEU A 28 -4.07 17.39 -1.46
C LEU A 28 -4.31 18.36 -2.64
N GLN A 29 -5.42 19.09 -2.65
CA GLN A 29 -5.69 20.13 -3.66
C GLN A 29 -4.61 21.22 -3.68
N ALA A 30 -4.08 21.62 -2.52
CA ALA A 30 -2.97 22.57 -2.46
C ALA A 30 -1.68 21.98 -3.08
N PHE A 31 -1.39 20.70 -2.86
CA PHE A 31 -0.24 20.02 -3.48
C PHE A 31 -0.40 19.84 -4.99
N GLU A 32 -1.62 19.53 -5.45
CA GLU A 32 -1.96 19.52 -6.88
C GLU A 32 -1.70 20.88 -7.53
N LYS A 33 -2.18 21.97 -6.91
CA LYS A 33 -1.93 23.35 -7.39
C LYS A 33 -0.45 23.71 -7.38
N ALA A 34 0.32 23.16 -6.44
CA ALA A 34 1.77 23.34 -6.36
C ALA A 34 2.55 22.52 -7.42
N GLY A 35 1.88 21.68 -8.21
CA GLY A 35 2.48 20.95 -9.32
C GLY A 35 2.82 19.48 -9.04
N ALA A 36 2.23 18.86 -8.01
CA ALA A 36 2.39 17.42 -7.81
C ALA A 36 1.71 16.62 -8.93
N ASP A 37 2.36 15.54 -9.38
CA ASP A 37 1.87 14.68 -10.46
C ASP A 37 0.92 13.59 -9.95
N VAL A 38 1.14 13.12 -8.73
CA VAL A 38 0.35 12.07 -8.07
C VAL A 38 0.09 12.45 -6.63
N LEU A 39 -1.12 12.18 -6.14
CA LEU A 39 -1.53 12.52 -4.79
C LEU A 39 -1.82 11.29 -3.94
N MET A 40 -1.63 11.40 -2.62
CA MET A 40 -1.80 10.27 -1.70
C MET A 40 -2.18 10.73 -0.29
N ALA A 41 -3.19 10.09 0.28
CA ALA A 41 -3.48 10.14 1.72
C ALA A 41 -3.42 8.71 2.28
N PRO A 42 -2.33 8.32 2.97
CA PRO A 42 -2.27 7.00 3.58
C PRO A 42 -3.18 6.91 4.80
N GLY A 43 -3.82 5.75 5.00
CA GLY A 43 -4.61 5.47 6.21
C GLY A 43 -6.08 5.88 6.17
N LEU A 44 -6.62 6.21 4.99
CA LEU A 44 -8.05 6.44 4.79
C LEU A 44 -8.89 5.27 5.37
N PRO A 45 -10.02 5.56 6.03
CA PRO A 45 -10.72 4.57 6.85
C PRO A 45 -11.51 3.54 6.05
N ASP A 46 -12.07 3.94 4.90
CA ASP A 46 -13.02 3.16 4.11
C ASP A 46 -13.02 3.58 2.64
N LEU A 47 -13.74 2.82 1.79
CA LEU A 47 -13.86 3.11 0.36
C LEU A 47 -14.63 4.40 0.07
N ALA A 48 -15.52 4.85 0.95
CA ALA A 48 -16.24 6.12 0.75
C ALA A 48 -15.28 7.31 0.85
N ALA A 49 -14.37 7.28 1.83
CA ALA A 49 -13.31 8.26 1.96
C ALA A 49 -12.33 8.21 0.78
N VAL A 50 -11.97 7.00 0.30
CA VAL A 50 -11.13 6.85 -0.91
C VAL A 50 -11.79 7.50 -2.12
N ARG A 51 -13.08 7.23 -2.34
CA ARG A 51 -13.86 7.77 -3.46
C ARG A 51 -14.01 9.29 -3.37
N ALA A 52 -14.24 9.82 -2.17
CA ALA A 52 -14.30 11.26 -1.93
C ALA A 52 -12.96 11.96 -2.24
N VAL A 53 -11.83 11.37 -1.84
CA VAL A 53 -10.50 11.91 -2.20
C VAL A 53 -10.29 11.88 -3.71
N CYS A 54 -10.58 10.76 -4.38
CA CYS A 54 -10.38 10.66 -5.82
C CYS A 54 -11.28 11.63 -6.61
N ALA A 55 -12.52 11.83 -6.18
CA ALA A 55 -13.46 12.75 -6.82
C ALA A 55 -13.10 14.23 -6.63
N ALA A 56 -12.38 14.57 -5.55
CA ALA A 56 -12.02 15.95 -5.23
C ALA A 56 -10.74 16.46 -5.92
N LEU A 57 -10.06 15.59 -6.70
CA LEU A 57 -8.75 15.83 -7.30
C LEU A 57 -8.81 15.58 -8.81
N SER A 58 -8.01 16.33 -9.57
CA SER A 58 -7.84 16.11 -11.02
C SER A 58 -6.65 15.20 -11.36
N LYS A 59 -5.66 15.11 -10.46
CA LYS A 59 -4.46 14.28 -10.62
C LYS A 59 -4.68 12.84 -10.13
N PRO A 60 -3.93 11.86 -10.68
CA PRO A 60 -3.97 10.46 -10.23
C PRO A 60 -3.76 10.31 -8.73
N VAL A 61 -4.56 9.45 -8.10
CA VAL A 61 -4.42 9.11 -6.68
C VAL A 61 -3.71 7.77 -6.50
N ASN A 62 -2.72 7.75 -5.61
CA ASN A 62 -2.06 6.55 -5.11
C ASN A 62 -2.67 6.11 -3.77
N PHE A 63 -3.19 4.89 -3.72
CA PHE A 63 -3.60 4.24 -2.47
C PHE A 63 -2.46 3.41 -1.86
N MET A 64 -2.41 3.33 -0.54
CA MET A 64 -1.42 2.53 0.20
C MET A 64 -2.07 1.32 0.85
N ALA A 65 -1.88 0.16 0.25
CA ALA A 65 -2.24 -1.13 0.84
C ALA A 65 -1.20 -1.53 1.89
N GLY A 66 -1.66 -2.13 3.00
CA GLY A 66 -0.78 -2.62 4.07
C GLY A 66 -1.22 -2.30 5.50
N ILE A 67 -2.40 -1.72 5.67
CA ILE A 67 -3.04 -1.53 6.98
C ILE A 67 -4.18 -2.56 7.11
N LYS A 68 -4.10 -3.43 8.12
CA LYS A 68 -5.13 -4.45 8.40
C LYS A 68 -6.49 -3.77 8.61
N GLY A 69 -7.54 -4.31 8.00
CA GLY A 69 -8.90 -3.77 8.04
C GLY A 69 -9.12 -2.47 7.25
N ARG A 70 -8.07 -1.95 6.58
CA ARG A 70 -8.14 -0.74 5.73
C ARG A 70 -7.38 -0.95 4.41
N SER A 71 -7.44 -2.17 3.90
CA SER A 71 -6.89 -2.54 2.60
C SER A 71 -8.02 -3.23 1.83
N PHE A 72 -8.29 -2.74 0.61
CA PHE A 72 -9.40 -3.16 -0.24
C PHE A 72 -8.87 -3.87 -1.48
N SER A 73 -9.74 -4.57 -2.21
CA SER A 73 -9.35 -5.22 -3.46
C SER A 73 -8.93 -4.21 -4.53
N VAL A 74 -8.13 -4.66 -5.49
CA VAL A 74 -7.72 -3.84 -6.64
C VAL A 74 -8.95 -3.33 -7.41
N ALA A 75 -9.96 -4.18 -7.59
CA ALA A 75 -11.20 -3.84 -8.29
C ALA A 75 -11.97 -2.71 -7.57
N GLU A 76 -12.16 -2.82 -6.25
CA GLU A 76 -12.83 -1.79 -5.45
C GLU A 76 -12.07 -0.46 -5.49
N LEU A 77 -10.73 -0.49 -5.42
CA LEU A 77 -9.89 0.70 -5.49
C LEU A 77 -9.97 1.36 -6.87
N GLN A 78 -9.92 0.57 -7.94
CA GLN A 78 -10.06 1.06 -9.31
C GLN A 78 -11.44 1.72 -9.52
N GLU A 79 -12.50 1.07 -9.06
CA GLU A 79 -13.87 1.62 -9.12
C GLU A 79 -14.02 2.89 -8.29
N ALA A 80 -13.32 2.98 -7.14
CA ALA A 80 -13.27 4.19 -6.31
C ALA A 80 -12.45 5.34 -6.95
N GLY A 81 -11.76 5.10 -8.07
CA GLY A 81 -11.02 6.12 -8.82
C GLY A 81 -9.50 6.13 -8.60
N VAL A 82 -8.97 5.17 -7.84
CA VAL A 82 -7.51 5.03 -7.64
C VAL A 82 -6.82 4.70 -8.97
N ARG A 83 -5.59 5.18 -9.14
CA ARG A 83 -4.77 4.94 -10.35
C ARG A 83 -3.45 4.23 -10.07
N ARG A 84 -2.96 4.31 -8.83
CA ARG A 84 -1.75 3.59 -8.40
C ARG A 84 -1.98 2.95 -7.03
N ILE A 85 -1.48 1.73 -6.85
CA ILE A 85 -1.53 1.04 -5.56
C ILE A 85 -0.09 0.75 -5.13
N SER A 86 0.27 1.28 -3.98
CA SER A 86 1.54 1.00 -3.31
C SER A 86 1.32 -0.02 -2.20
N LEU A 87 2.28 -0.93 -1.99
CA LEU A 87 2.15 -2.04 -1.05
C LEU A 87 2.80 -1.74 0.33
N ALA A 88 3.37 -0.55 0.51
CA ALA A 88 4.10 -0.17 1.72
C ALA A 88 5.02 -1.30 2.23
N THR A 89 4.94 -1.64 3.51
CA THR A 89 5.70 -2.74 4.12
C THR A 89 4.95 -4.08 4.10
N SER A 90 3.87 -4.23 3.33
CA SER A 90 2.97 -5.39 3.43
C SER A 90 3.64 -6.69 2.99
N LEU A 91 4.34 -6.70 1.84
CA LEU A 91 5.08 -7.88 1.37
C LEU A 91 6.20 -8.27 2.34
N TYR A 92 6.95 -7.29 2.85
CA TYR A 92 7.98 -7.53 3.87
C TYR A 92 7.38 -8.16 5.13
N ARG A 93 6.27 -7.62 5.65
CA ARG A 93 5.59 -8.17 6.81
C ARG A 93 5.02 -9.57 6.55
N ALA A 94 4.54 -9.85 5.34
CA ALA A 94 4.08 -11.18 4.96
C ALA A 94 5.23 -12.20 5.02
N ALA A 95 6.37 -11.88 4.39
CA ALA A 95 7.57 -12.72 4.44
C ALA A 95 8.07 -12.96 5.87
N MET A 96 8.18 -11.88 6.66
CA MET A 96 8.63 -11.96 8.05
C MET A 96 7.65 -12.72 8.95
N SER A 97 6.34 -12.69 8.66
CA SER A 97 5.36 -13.48 9.40
C SER A 97 5.59 -14.97 9.16
N GLY A 98 5.80 -15.39 7.91
CA GLY A 98 6.13 -16.78 7.58
C GLY A 98 7.45 -17.26 8.21
N LEU A 99 8.48 -16.39 8.23
CA LEU A 99 9.74 -16.68 8.93
C LEU A 99 9.51 -16.88 10.43
N LEU A 100 8.76 -15.98 11.08
CA LEU A 100 8.47 -16.08 12.51
C LEU A 100 7.64 -17.32 12.84
N GLU A 101 6.70 -17.71 11.98
CA GLU A 101 5.93 -18.95 12.13
C GLU A 101 6.81 -20.19 12.03
N ALA A 102 7.73 -20.25 11.06
CA ALA A 102 8.69 -21.35 10.92
C ALA A 102 9.66 -21.43 12.11
N ALA A 103 10.20 -20.29 12.54
CA ALA A 103 11.11 -20.23 13.68
C ALA A 103 10.43 -20.67 14.99
N ARG A 104 9.17 -20.27 15.20
CA ARG A 104 8.37 -20.74 16.35
C ARG A 104 8.12 -22.24 16.28
N GLU A 105 7.82 -22.79 15.11
CA GLU A 105 7.64 -24.24 14.96
C GLU A 105 8.89 -25.01 15.39
N VAL A 106 10.06 -24.62 14.89
CA VAL A 106 11.34 -25.26 15.25
C VAL A 106 11.58 -25.15 16.76
N ASN A 107 11.40 -23.95 17.33
CA ASN A 107 11.69 -23.69 18.74
C ASN A 107 10.70 -24.35 19.71
N GLU A 108 9.42 -24.38 19.39
CA GLU A 108 8.35 -24.82 20.30
C GLU A 108 7.96 -26.29 20.10
N LYS A 109 8.09 -26.81 18.87
CA LYS A 109 7.63 -28.16 18.51
C LYS A 109 8.74 -29.10 18.09
N GLY A 110 9.93 -28.59 17.75
CA GLY A 110 11.03 -29.40 17.24
C GLY A 110 10.72 -30.05 15.88
N SER A 111 9.84 -29.44 15.08
CA SER A 111 9.42 -29.95 13.77
C SER A 111 9.77 -28.98 12.63
N PHE A 112 9.74 -29.49 11.39
CA PHE A 112 10.12 -28.77 10.17
C PHE A 112 9.01 -28.79 9.10
N GLY A 113 7.75 -28.88 9.50
CA GLY A 113 6.60 -28.94 8.60
C GLY A 113 6.46 -27.71 7.70
N TYR A 114 7.02 -26.55 8.09
CA TYR A 114 7.11 -25.39 7.20
C TYR A 114 7.86 -25.66 5.87
N LEU A 115 8.68 -26.71 5.78
CA LEU A 115 9.37 -27.08 4.55
C LEU A 115 8.39 -27.49 3.45
N GLU A 116 7.25 -28.09 3.78
CA GLU A 116 6.20 -28.52 2.83
C GLU A 116 5.56 -27.37 2.04
N ARG A 117 5.73 -26.13 2.52
CA ARG A 117 5.22 -24.90 1.91
C ARG A 117 6.33 -23.94 1.48
N SER A 118 7.59 -24.39 1.55
CA SER A 118 8.75 -23.59 1.12
C SER A 118 8.97 -23.76 -0.37
N LEU A 119 9.32 -22.67 -1.05
CA LEU A 119 9.71 -22.73 -2.46
C LEU A 119 10.98 -23.57 -2.61
N THR A 120 10.99 -24.43 -3.60
CA THR A 120 12.19 -25.16 -4.02
C THR A 120 13.13 -24.22 -4.78
N THR A 121 14.42 -24.56 -4.85
CA THR A 121 15.39 -23.81 -5.64
C THR A 121 14.98 -23.68 -7.12
N PRO A 122 14.50 -24.74 -7.80
CA PRO A 122 14.03 -24.61 -9.17
C PRO A 122 12.86 -23.63 -9.34
N GLU A 123 11.88 -23.62 -8.42
CA GLU A 123 10.75 -22.67 -8.48
C GLU A 123 11.22 -21.22 -8.27
N LEU A 124 12.15 -21.00 -7.34
CA LEU A 124 12.71 -19.68 -7.09
C LEU A 124 13.51 -19.18 -8.29
N ASN A 125 14.33 -20.04 -8.91
CA ASN A 125 15.07 -19.71 -10.12
C ASN A 125 14.11 -19.34 -11.26
N ALA A 126 13.07 -20.16 -11.49
CA ALA A 126 12.07 -19.88 -12.51
C ALA A 126 11.33 -18.55 -12.28
N PHE A 127 11.10 -18.15 -11.02
CA PHE A 127 10.52 -16.85 -10.71
C PHE A 127 11.47 -15.68 -11.02
N MET A 128 12.78 -15.84 -10.81
CA MET A 128 13.77 -14.77 -11.00
C MET A 128 14.21 -14.59 -12.47
N GLU A 129 14.01 -15.60 -13.31
CA GLU A 129 14.36 -15.55 -14.74
C GLU A 129 13.30 -14.86 -15.62
N ASN A 130 12.12 -14.58 -15.08
CA ASN A 130 11.01 -13.88 -15.76
C ASN A 130 10.91 -12.40 -15.35
#